data_AF-A0A816EYE6-F1
#
_entry.id   AF-A0A816EYE6-F1
#
_cell.length_a   1.000
_cell.length_b   1.000
_cell.length_c   1.000
_cell.angle_alpha   90.00
_cell.angle_beta   90.00
_cell.angle_gamma   90.00
#
_symmetry.space_group_name_H-M   'P 1'
#
loop_
_entity.id
_entity.type
_entity.pdbx_description
1 polymer ?
#
loop_
_entity_poly.entity_id
_entity_poly.type
_entity_poly.pdbx_seq_one_letter_code
_entity_poly.pdbx_strand_id
1 'polypeptide(L)'
;MGLDIVDDESVQNHVLRIINSQQYTGVLTFATLSTVIGQPIESIYPDVNENYAYGEVLNTVFIPRNKQLLSFETPIRIMWSGPEKEVDRIWRPNHFTPVLSILQPNSAIETTTRIESMDDDVTYVEPTEVPPQTVLRT
;
A
#
# COMPACT_ATOMS: atom_id res chain seq x y z
N MET A 1 25.36 -28.10 8.20
CA MET A 1 25.10 -26.66 8.04
C MET A 1 26.14 -26.11 7.09
N GLY A 2 25.89 -26.20 5.79
CA GLY A 2 26.72 -25.54 4.79
C GLY A 2 26.19 -24.13 4.61
N LEU A 3 26.94 -23.14 5.08
CA LEU A 3 26.72 -21.76 4.66
C LEU A 3 27.07 -21.72 3.18
N ASP A 4 26.06 -21.52 2.34
CA ASP A 4 26.22 -21.18 0.93
C ASP A 4 27.27 -20.08 0.81
N ILE A 5 28.47 -20.47 0.37
CA ILE A 5 29.43 -19.54 -0.18
C ILE A 5 28.78 -19.08 -1.47
N VAL A 6 28.04 -17.98 -1.39
CA VAL A 6 27.57 -17.27 -2.58
C VAL A 6 28.84 -16.89 -3.32
N ASP A 7 29.10 -17.57 -4.44
CA ASP A 7 30.25 -17.33 -5.28
C ASP A 7 30.24 -15.87 -5.76
N ASP A 8 31.21 -15.07 -5.30
CA ASP A 8 31.31 -13.65 -5.63
C ASP A 8 31.42 -13.44 -7.16
N GLU A 9 31.99 -14.41 -7.89
CA GLU A 9 32.05 -14.42 -9.35
C GLU A 9 30.65 -14.53 -9.97
N SER A 10 29.76 -15.31 -9.35
CA SER A 10 28.35 -15.45 -9.75
C SER A 10 27.55 -14.16 -9.50
N VAL A 11 27.82 -13.45 -8.40
CA VAL A 11 27.20 -12.15 -8.09
C VAL A 11 27.65 -11.10 -9.08
N GLN A 12 28.95 -11.00 -9.36
CA GLN A 12 29.49 -10.04 -10.31
C GLN A 12 28.92 -10.27 -11.71
N ASN A 13 28.86 -11.53 -12.17
CA ASN A 13 28.26 -11.87 -13.45
C ASN A 13 26.76 -11.54 -13.50
N HIS A 14 26.04 -11.71 -12.39
CA HIS A 14 24.63 -11.32 -12.29
C HIS A 14 24.44 -9.80 -12.39
N VAL A 15 25.29 -9.03 -11.70
CA VAL A 15 25.29 -7.55 -11.78
C VAL A 15 25.62 -7.10 -13.20
N LEU A 16 26.69 -7.63 -13.80
CA LEU A 16 27.08 -7.33 -15.18
C LEU A 16 25.98 -7.65 -16.19
N ARG A 17 25.22 -8.73 -15.94
CA ARG A 17 24.04 -9.05 -16.75
C ARG A 17 22.93 -8.01 -16.57
N ILE A 18 22.61 -7.58 -15.34
CA ILE A 18 21.51 -6.64 -15.09
C ILE A 18 21.83 -5.22 -15.62
N ILE A 19 23.09 -4.77 -15.53
CA ILE A 19 23.46 -3.41 -15.97
C ILE A 19 23.45 -3.24 -17.49
N ASN A 20 23.48 -4.34 -18.26
CA ASN A 20 23.38 -4.27 -19.71
C ASN A 20 21.97 -3.79 -20.11
N SER A 21 21.92 -2.85 -21.06
CA SER A 21 20.65 -2.34 -21.59
C SER A 21 19.79 -3.48 -22.16
N GLN A 22 18.46 -3.37 -22.00
CA GLN A 22 17.46 -4.33 -22.51
C GLN A 22 17.42 -5.70 -21.82
N GLN A 23 17.98 -5.82 -20.62
CA GLN A 23 17.91 -7.06 -19.84
C GLN A 23 16.66 -7.08 -18.96
N TYR A 24 16.08 -8.27 -18.81
CA TYR A 24 14.93 -8.46 -17.94
C TYR A 24 15.36 -8.41 -16.48
N THR A 25 14.57 -7.71 -15.67
CA THR A 25 14.68 -7.73 -14.21
C THR A 25 13.70 -8.74 -13.64
N GLY A 26 14.04 -9.30 -12.47
CA GLY A 26 13.23 -10.32 -11.81
C GLY A 26 12.88 -9.94 -10.37
N VAL A 27 12.11 -10.81 -9.73
CA VAL A 27 11.68 -10.66 -8.33
C VAL A 27 12.84 -10.48 -7.34
N LEU A 28 13.99 -11.12 -7.59
CA LEU A 28 15.19 -10.98 -6.74
C LEU A 28 15.77 -9.57 -6.77
N THR A 29 15.67 -8.90 -7.92
CA THR A 29 16.10 -7.50 -8.04
C THR A 29 15.23 -6.61 -7.17
N PHE A 30 13.91 -6.82 -7.15
CA PHE A 30 13.00 -6.07 -6.29
C PHE A 30 13.20 -6.37 -4.80
N ALA A 31 13.50 -7.62 -4.44
CA ALA A 31 13.88 -7.98 -3.07
C ALA A 31 15.16 -7.27 -2.60
N THR A 32 16.13 -7.14 -3.50
CA THR A 32 17.37 -6.40 -3.22
C THR A 32 17.09 -4.89 -3.14
N LEU A 33 16.29 -4.38 -4.09
CA LEU A 33 15.93 -2.98 -4.18
C LEU A 33 15.19 -2.48 -2.94
N SER A 34 14.24 -3.26 -2.41
CA SER A 34 13.51 -2.90 -1.18
C SER A 34 14.46 -2.67 0.00
N THR A 35 15.53 -3.45 0.09
CA THR A 35 16.57 -3.28 1.11
C THR A 35 17.42 -2.04 0.87
N VAL A 36 17.76 -1.72 -0.38
CA VAL A 36 18.56 -0.54 -0.73
C VAL A 36 17.79 0.76 -0.46
N ILE A 37 16.51 0.80 -0.82
CA ILE A 37 15.68 2.01 -0.66
C ILE A 37 15.03 2.12 0.73
N GLY A 38 15.07 1.06 1.54
CA GLY A 38 14.43 1.04 2.86
C GLY A 38 12.90 1.01 2.83
N GLN A 39 12.29 0.71 1.69
CA GLN A 39 10.83 0.74 1.53
C GLN A 39 10.32 -0.62 1.06
N PRO A 40 9.18 -1.10 1.61
CA PRO A 40 8.53 -2.30 1.09
C PRO A 40 8.12 -2.11 -0.38
N ILE A 41 8.32 -3.16 -1.18
CA ILE A 41 7.84 -3.21 -2.57
C ILE A 41 6.79 -4.30 -2.66
N GLU A 42 5.56 -3.91 -2.98
CA GLU A 42 4.44 -4.80 -3.25
C GLU A 42 4.41 -5.14 -4.75
N SER A 43 4.52 -6.42 -5.06
CA SER A 43 4.52 -6.96 -6.40
C SER A 43 3.18 -7.58 -6.72
N ILE A 44 2.49 -7.04 -7.72
CA ILE A 44 1.13 -7.41 -8.10
C ILE A 44 1.18 -8.22 -9.40
N TYR A 45 0.60 -9.42 -9.37
CA TYR A 45 0.41 -10.28 -10.53
C TYR A 45 -1.06 -10.28 -10.92
N PRO A 46 -1.42 -9.82 -12.12
CA PRO A 46 -2.81 -9.83 -12.57
C PRO A 46 -3.31 -11.26 -12.76
N ASP A 47 -4.62 -11.44 -12.57
CA ASP A 47 -5.29 -12.71 -12.83
C ASP A 47 -5.39 -12.93 -14.34
N VAL A 48 -4.39 -13.63 -14.90
CA VAL A 48 -4.33 -14.00 -16.31
C VAL A 48 -4.46 -15.51 -16.46
N ASN A 49 -5.27 -15.97 -17.42
CA ASN A 49 -5.48 -17.39 -17.76
C ASN A 49 -5.92 -18.28 -16.59
N GLU A 50 -6.82 -17.80 -15.72
CA GLU A 50 -7.39 -18.57 -14.60
C GLU A 50 -6.34 -19.16 -13.63
N ASN A 51 -5.17 -18.52 -13.54
CA ASN A 51 -4.04 -19.02 -12.77
C ASN A 51 -4.15 -18.71 -11.26
N TYR A 52 -5.34 -18.97 -10.68
CA TYR A 52 -5.70 -18.68 -9.30
C TYR A 52 -4.80 -19.40 -8.28
N ALA A 53 -4.26 -20.57 -8.65
CA ALA A 53 -3.52 -21.45 -7.74
C ALA A 53 -2.21 -20.83 -7.20
N TYR A 54 -1.66 -19.83 -7.90
CA TYR A 54 -0.38 -19.22 -7.51
C TYR A 54 -0.51 -17.73 -7.17
N GLY A 55 -1.72 -17.17 -7.17
CA GLY A 55 -1.95 -15.76 -6.87
C GLY A 55 -1.32 -15.32 -5.55
N GLU A 56 -1.46 -16.12 -4.49
CA GLU A 56 -0.89 -15.80 -3.17
C GLU A 56 0.65 -15.85 -3.12
N VAL A 57 1.27 -16.70 -3.94
CA VAL A 57 2.74 -16.83 -3.99
C VAL A 57 3.35 -15.74 -4.87
N LEU A 58 2.67 -15.42 -5.97
CA LEU A 58 3.13 -14.45 -6.95
C LEU A 58 2.91 -13.00 -6.48
N ASN A 59 1.78 -12.74 -5.82
CA ASN A 59 1.53 -11.47 -5.15
C ASN A 59 2.32 -11.45 -3.83
N THR A 60 3.47 -10.78 -3.83
CA THR A 60 4.39 -10.79 -2.69
C THR A 60 4.83 -9.39 -2.30
N VAL A 61 5.11 -9.21 -1.02
CA VAL A 61 5.66 -7.96 -0.48
C VAL A 61 7.11 -8.20 -0.09
N PHE A 62 8.01 -7.54 -0.81
CA PHE A 62 9.44 -7.57 -0.51
C PHE A 62 9.76 -6.59 0.62
N ILE A 63 10.10 -7.11 1.79
CA ILE A 63 10.40 -6.32 2.97
C ILE A 63 11.91 -6.04 3.05
N PRO A 64 12.35 -4.81 3.40
CA PRO A 64 13.76 -4.50 3.61
C PRO A 64 14.41 -5.43 4.64
N ARG A 65 15.61 -5.94 4.36
CA ARG A 65 16.32 -6.84 5.28
C ARG A 65 16.64 -6.17 6.62
N ASN A 66 17.02 -4.88 6.58
CA ASN A 66 17.23 -4.10 7.79
C ASN A 66 15.93 -3.45 8.24
N LYS A 67 15.31 -3.99 9.29
CA LYS A 67 14.07 -3.47 9.88
C LYS A 67 14.21 -2.06 10.46
N GLN A 68 15.42 -1.58 10.70
CA GLN A 68 15.64 -0.19 11.13
C GLN A 68 15.42 0.80 9.97
N LEU A 69 15.54 0.32 8.74
CA LEU A 69 15.29 1.13 7.54
C LEU A 69 13.82 1.08 7.11
N LEU A 70 12.98 0.25 7.73
CA LEU A 70 11.56 0.16 7.38
C LEU A 70 10.90 1.51 7.62
N SER A 71 10.65 2.22 6.52
CA SER A 71 9.71 3.33 6.54
C SER A 71 8.31 2.77 6.78
N PHE A 72 7.53 3.42 7.65
CA PHE A 72 6.09 3.13 7.84
C PHE A 72 5.24 3.68 6.67
N GLU A 73 5.88 4.20 5.63
CA GLU A 73 5.21 4.67 4.43
C GLU A 73 4.53 3.53 3.64
N THR A 74 3.53 3.92 2.87
CA THR A 74 2.84 3.05 1.91
C THR A 74 3.85 2.31 1.02
N PRO A 75 3.70 0.99 0.82
CA PRO A 75 4.58 0.24 -0.07
C PRO A 75 4.62 0.82 -1.48
N ILE A 76 5.78 0.74 -2.13
CA ILE A 76 5.87 0.98 -3.58
C ILE A 76 5.18 -0.20 -4.27
N ARG A 77 4.17 0.09 -5.09
CA ARG A 77 3.46 -0.93 -5.83
C ARG A 77 3.97 -1.04 -7.25
N ILE A 78 4.25 -2.25 -7.69
CA ILE A 78 4.55 -2.59 -9.08
C ILE A 78 3.55 -3.63 -9.55
N MET A 79 3.13 -3.55 -10.81
CA MET A 79 2.30 -4.56 -11.44
C MET A 79 3.07 -5.19 -12.58
N TRP A 80 3.10 -6.51 -12.61
CA TRP A 80 3.70 -7.26 -13.71
C TRP A 80 2.76 -7.29 -14.90
N SER A 81 3.34 -7.15 -16.08
CA SER A 81 2.65 -7.25 -17.35
C SER A 81 3.45 -8.13 -18.31
N GLY A 82 2.78 -8.60 -19.34
CA GLY A 82 3.36 -9.49 -20.33
C GLY A 82 2.55 -9.46 -21.62
N PRO A 83 3.09 -9.96 -22.73
CA PRO A 83 2.35 -10.05 -23.98
C PRO A 83 1.06 -10.83 -23.75
N GLU A 84 -0.05 -10.25 -24.19
CA GLU A 84 -1.36 -10.87 -24.10
C GLU A 84 -1.41 -12.10 -25.02
N LYS A 85 -1.85 -13.22 -24.46
CA LYS A 85 -2.45 -14.36 -25.17
C LYS A 85 -1.50 -15.16 -26.06
N GLU A 86 -0.72 -16.02 -25.42
CA GLU A 86 -0.55 -17.36 -25.96
C GLU A 86 -1.57 -18.26 -25.26
N VAL A 87 -2.68 -18.55 -25.95
CA VAL A 87 -3.83 -19.34 -25.41
C VAL A 87 -3.37 -20.72 -24.91
N ASP A 88 -2.27 -21.23 -25.47
CA ASP A 88 -1.71 -22.55 -25.14
C ASP A 88 -0.51 -22.49 -24.18
N ARG A 89 -0.15 -21.32 -23.65
CA ARG A 89 1.02 -21.17 -22.76
C ARG A 89 0.67 -20.48 -21.45
N ILE A 90 1.37 -20.92 -20.41
CA ILE A 90 1.40 -20.24 -19.11
C ILE A 90 1.85 -18.80 -19.35
N TRP A 91 1.05 -17.84 -18.88
CA TRP A 91 1.39 -16.42 -18.99
C TRP A 91 2.74 -16.16 -18.33
N ARG A 92 3.63 -15.45 -19.04
CA ARG A 92 4.98 -15.13 -18.57
C ARG A 92 5.12 -13.61 -18.45
N PRO A 93 5.24 -13.06 -17.23
CA PRO A 93 5.51 -11.64 -17.07
C PRO A 93 6.90 -11.33 -17.60
N ASN A 94 7.04 -10.21 -18.33
CA ASN A 94 8.32 -9.73 -18.84
C ASN A 94 8.45 -8.21 -18.82
N HIS A 95 7.40 -7.51 -18.36
CA HIS A 95 7.40 -6.07 -18.13
C HIS A 95 6.82 -5.81 -16.74
N PHE A 96 7.06 -4.62 -16.22
CA PHE A 96 6.40 -4.14 -15.01
C PHE A 96 6.13 -2.65 -15.13
N THR A 97 5.11 -2.19 -14.41
CA THR A 97 4.73 -0.78 -14.34
C THR A 97 4.50 -0.36 -12.90
N PRO A 98 4.90 0.86 -12.49
CA PRO A 98 4.54 1.38 -11.19
C PRO A 98 3.02 1.57 -11.10
N VAL A 99 2.45 1.29 -9.93
CA VAL A 99 1.03 1.50 -9.63
C VAL A 99 0.91 2.68 -8.68
N LEU A 100 0.25 3.73 -9.15
CA LEU A 100 0.01 4.94 -8.36
C LEU A 100 -1.40 4.90 -7.79
N SER A 101 -1.53 5.08 -6.48
CA SER A 101 -2.83 5.32 -5.88
C SER A 101 -3.30 6.72 -6.27
N ILE A 102 -4.40 6.78 -7.01
CA ILE A 102 -5.15 8.02 -7.21
C ILE A 102 -5.92 8.24 -5.91
N LEU A 103 -5.31 8.90 -4.93
CA LEU A 103 -6.09 9.48 -3.83
C LEU A 103 -7.10 10.42 -4.48
N GLN A 104 -8.39 10.09 -4.42
CA GLN A 104 -9.40 11.12 -4.65
C GLN A 104 -9.29 12.09 -3.47
N PRO A 105 -8.88 13.35 -3.67
CA PRO A 105 -9.06 14.34 -2.63
C PRO A 105 -10.57 14.53 -2.45
N ASN A 106 -11.04 14.40 -1.21
CA ASN A 106 -12.39 14.75 -0.74
C ASN A 106 -13.42 13.62 -0.69
N SER A 107 -13.35 12.85 0.39
CA SER A 107 -14.56 12.43 1.10
C SER A 107 -14.35 12.61 2.61
N ALA A 108 -13.84 13.77 3.01
CA ALA A 108 -14.18 14.31 4.32
C ALA A 108 -15.63 14.77 4.20
N ILE A 109 -16.57 13.85 4.38
CA ILE A 109 -17.95 14.23 4.69
C ILE A 109 -17.84 14.88 6.06
N GLU A 110 -17.85 16.20 6.07
CA GLU A 110 -18.23 16.96 7.26
C GLU A 110 -19.59 16.43 7.66
N THR A 111 -19.65 15.65 8.75
CA THR A 111 -20.88 15.51 9.51
C THR A 111 -21.14 16.86 10.16
N THR A 112 -21.57 17.84 9.36
CA THR A 112 -22.30 18.99 9.88
C THR A 112 -23.56 18.42 10.48
N THR A 113 -23.61 18.39 11.80
CA THR A 113 -24.83 18.16 12.58
C THR A 113 -25.81 19.26 12.21
N ARG A 114 -26.58 19.06 11.14
CA ARG A 114 -27.74 19.84 10.79
C ARG A 114 -28.80 19.46 11.82
N ILE A 115 -28.86 20.20 12.92
CA ILE A 115 -30.03 20.22 13.79
C ILE A 115 -31.15 20.78 12.91
N GLU A 116 -31.93 19.88 12.32
CA GLU A 116 -33.21 20.24 11.74
C GLU A 116 -34.11 20.66 12.90
N SER A 117 -34.40 21.96 12.93
CA SER A 117 -35.55 22.53 13.61
C SER A 117 -36.81 21.81 13.11
N MET A 118 -37.28 20.84 13.89
CA MET A 118 -38.66 20.39 13.82
C MET A 118 -39.48 21.38 14.64
N ASP A 119 -40.39 22.05 13.94
CA ASP A 119 -41.48 22.82 14.52
C ASP A 119 -42.23 21.94 15.52
N ASP A 120 -42.08 22.22 16.82
CA ASP A 120 -42.98 21.73 17.83
C ASP A 120 -43.60 22.91 18.59
N ASP A 121 -44.92 22.89 18.51
CA ASP A 121 -45.96 23.71 19.09
C ASP A 121 -45.61 24.40 20.42
N VAL A 122 -45.77 25.72 20.42
CA VAL A 122 -45.54 26.61 21.56
C VAL A 122 -46.63 26.38 22.61
N THR A 123 -46.26 25.80 23.74
CA THR A 123 -47.00 25.99 25.00
C THR A 123 -46.12 26.77 25.99
N TYR A 124 -46.48 28.04 26.18
CA TYR A 124 -45.89 28.93 27.19
C TYR A 124 -46.11 28.36 28.59
N VAL A 125 -45.03 28.15 29.34
CA VAL A 125 -45.07 28.00 30.81
C VAL A 125 -44.25 29.14 31.40
N GLU A 126 -44.92 29.97 32.20
CA GLU A 126 -44.36 31.17 32.85
C GLU A 126 -43.17 30.81 33.77
N PRO A 127 -42.01 31.48 33.67
CA PRO A 127 -40.92 31.30 34.64
C PRO A 127 -41.23 32.07 35.93
N THR A 128 -41.50 31.34 37.02
CA THR A 128 -41.58 31.89 38.37
C THR A 128 -40.19 32.39 38.81
N GLU A 129 -40.07 33.69 39.05
CA GLU A 129 -38.87 34.33 39.61
C GLU A 129 -38.50 33.70 40.96
N VAL A 130 -37.26 33.20 41.07
CA VAL A 130 -36.62 32.94 42.37
C VAL A 130 -35.35 33.79 42.46
N PRO A 131 -35.22 34.69 43.45
CA PRO A 131 -34.15 35.67 43.51
C PRO A 131 -32.80 35.07 43.93
N PRO A 132 -31.67 35.73 43.58
CA PRO A 132 -30.33 35.18 43.70
C PRO A 132 -29.85 35.16 45.15
N GLN A 133 -29.33 34.02 45.61
CA GLN A 133 -28.55 33.95 46.84
C GLN A 133 -27.05 34.00 46.56
N THR A 134 -26.48 35.16 46.87
CA THR A 134 -25.06 35.42 47.05
C THR A 134 -24.53 34.54 48.19
N VAL A 135 -23.56 33.66 47.91
CA VAL A 135 -22.73 33.06 48.96
C VAL A 135 -21.32 33.59 48.80
N LEU A 136 -20.87 34.29 49.83
CA LEU A 136 -19.62 35.03 49.93
C LEU A 136 -18.77 34.35 51.00
N ARG A 137 -17.45 34.31 50.73
CA ARG A 137 -16.32 34.11 51.67
C ARG A 137 -15.98 32.66 52.02
N THR A 138 -14.73 32.29 52.23
CA THR A 138 -13.36 32.82 51.98
C THR A 138 -12.44 31.65 52.32
#